data_AF-A0A8X6YRX4-F1
#
_entry.id   AF-A0A8X6YRX4-F1
#
_cell.length_a   1.000
_cell.length_b   1.000
_cell.length_c   1.000
_cell.angle_alpha   90.00
_cell.angle_beta   90.00
_cell.angle_gamma   90.00
#
_symmetry.space_group_name_H-M   'P 1'
#
loop_
_entity.id
_entity.type
_entity.pdbx_description
1 polymer ?
#
loop_
_entity_poly.entity_id
_entity_poly.type
_entity_poly.pdbx_seq_one_letter_code
_entity_poly.pdbx_strand_id
1 'polypeptide(L)'
;MDCRTLCKVPSSPVPSTQMSTSTHSSAVSQDSWKVAALRREEVLSQIWATLYDYPSLKTCEGLKHYVKDCVRLAWSLSNQYPPFVIEYEGRVFRKDLHVRFHSSNQESDHIKTYLWPTLLEGRNGPCVHKGVVIT
;
A
#
# COMPACT_ATOMS: atom_id res chain seq x y z
N MET A 1 11.52 60.49 47.59
CA MET A 1 12.87 59.93 47.82
C MET A 1 12.77 58.41 47.70
N ASP A 2 13.55 57.86 46.77
CA ASP A 2 13.93 56.46 46.40
C ASP A 2 12.86 55.34 46.26
N CYS A 3 12.60 54.72 45.09
CA CYS A 3 13.40 53.86 44.16
C CYS A 3 13.86 52.52 44.78
N ARG A 4 13.15 51.39 44.54
CA ARG A 4 13.47 50.29 43.57
C ARG A 4 14.97 49.89 43.60
N THR A 5 15.40 48.63 43.79
CA THR A 5 15.05 47.39 43.09
C THR A 5 15.98 46.23 43.55
N LEU A 6 15.63 44.98 43.18
CA LEU A 6 16.53 43.84 42.83
C LEU A 6 17.25 43.14 44.01
N CYS A 7 17.44 41.82 44.09
CA CYS A 7 17.51 40.76 43.09
C CYS A 7 17.35 39.41 43.82
N LYS A 8 16.55 38.46 43.29
CA LYS A 8 16.65 37.04 43.65
C LYS A 8 16.49 36.21 42.36
N VAL A 9 17.56 35.54 41.97
CA VAL A 9 17.68 34.62 40.82
C VAL A 9 18.84 33.65 41.16
N PRO A 10 18.92 32.42 40.64
CA PRO A 10 17.91 31.37 40.44
C PRO A 10 18.39 29.99 41.00
N SER A 11 17.54 28.97 40.98
CA SER A 11 18.02 27.62 40.62
C SER A 11 16.91 26.72 40.09
N SER A 12 17.19 26.23 38.87
CA SER A 12 16.72 25.01 38.20
C SER A 12 15.24 24.85 37.81
N PRO A 13 14.93 24.87 36.50
CA PRO A 13 13.65 24.42 35.95
C PRO A 13 13.64 22.88 35.77
N VAL A 14 12.53 22.26 36.15
CA VAL A 14 12.20 20.86 35.87
C VAL A 14 11.83 20.74 34.38
N PRO A 15 12.38 19.77 33.61
CA PRO A 15 12.03 19.63 32.20
C PRO A 15 10.64 19.02 32.07
N SER A 16 9.67 19.78 31.57
CA SER A 16 8.42 19.24 31.03
C SER A 16 8.75 18.47 29.75
N THR A 17 8.70 17.14 29.82
CA THR A 17 8.75 16.25 28.66
C THR A 17 7.65 16.62 27.68
N GLN A 18 8.02 17.29 26.59
CA GLN A 18 7.14 17.51 25.45
C GLN A 18 6.97 16.17 24.73
N MET A 19 5.75 15.62 24.75
CA MET A 19 5.36 14.61 23.77
C MET A 19 5.24 15.29 22.42
N SER A 20 6.29 15.20 21.61
CA SER A 20 6.23 15.52 20.19
C SER A 20 5.38 14.45 19.51
N THR A 21 4.08 14.70 19.38
CA THR A 21 3.25 14.00 18.39
C THR A 21 3.81 14.33 17.03
N SER A 22 4.68 13.45 16.53
CA SER A 22 5.16 13.48 15.15
C SER A 22 3.96 13.17 14.27
N THR A 23 3.22 14.21 13.90
CA THR A 23 2.31 14.20 12.77
C THR A 23 3.16 13.87 11.55
N HIS A 24 3.27 12.59 11.20
CA HIS A 24 3.74 12.18 9.88
C HIS A 24 2.71 12.67 8.88
N SER A 25 2.92 13.90 8.44
CA SER A 25 2.23 14.53 7.33
C SER A 25 2.48 13.66 6.11
N SER A 26 1.50 12.83 5.76
CA SER A 26 1.41 12.17 4.46
C SER A 26 1.12 13.25 3.43
N ALA A 27 2.15 14.05 3.10
CA ALA A 27 2.18 14.84 1.90
C ALA A 27 2.16 13.86 0.72
N VAL A 28 0.97 13.41 0.32
CA VAL A 28 0.75 12.90 -1.03
C VAL A 28 0.98 14.11 -1.94
N SER A 29 2.25 14.30 -2.32
CA SER A 29 2.73 15.45 -3.07
C SER A 29 1.89 15.61 -4.34
N GLN A 30 1.53 16.85 -4.68
CA GLN A 30 0.78 17.20 -5.90
C GLN A 30 1.49 16.75 -7.20
N ASP A 31 2.71 16.23 -7.13
CA ASP A 31 3.44 15.61 -8.24
C ASP A 31 2.98 14.16 -8.54
N SER A 32 2.31 13.51 -7.58
CA SER A 32 1.89 12.11 -7.65
C SER A 32 0.88 11.83 -8.77
N TRP A 33 -0.06 12.75 -9.03
CA TRP A 33 -1.07 12.56 -10.08
C TRP A 33 -0.52 12.74 -11.49
N LYS A 34 0.54 13.54 -11.66
CA LYS A 34 1.19 13.75 -12.97
C LYS A 34 1.88 12.48 -13.44
N VAL A 35 2.57 11.78 -12.54
CA VAL A 35 3.22 10.49 -12.85
C VAL A 35 2.17 9.42 -13.19
N ALA A 36 1.09 9.34 -12.43
CA ALA A 36 0.00 8.39 -12.72
C ALA A 36 -0.69 8.70 -14.06
N ALA A 37 -0.83 9.97 -14.43
CA ALA A 37 -1.39 10.37 -15.72
C ALA A 37 -0.48 9.98 -16.89
N LEU A 38 0.84 10.17 -16.78
CA LEU A 38 1.81 9.75 -17.81
C LEU A 38 1.80 8.23 -18.01
N ARG A 39 1.83 7.44 -16.93
CA ARG A 39 1.80 5.98 -17.02
C ARG A 39 0.53 5.43 -17.70
N ARG A 40 -0.60 6.12 -17.56
CA ARG A 40 -1.84 5.74 -18.23
C ARG A 40 -1.70 5.81 -19.75
N GLU A 41 -1.15 6.90 -20.28
CA GLU A 41 -1.00 7.07 -21.73
C GLU A 41 0.01 6.07 -22.31
N GLU A 42 1.08 5.77 -21.58
CA GLU A 42 2.04 4.72 -21.94
C GLU A 42 1.37 3.34 -22.04
N VAL A 43 0.57 2.96 -21.02
CA VAL A 43 -0.17 1.70 -21.01
C VAL A 43 -1.18 1.64 -22.16
N LEU A 44 -1.94 2.72 -22.40
CA LEU A 44 -2.87 2.78 -23.52
C LEU A 44 -2.15 2.64 -24.86
N SER A 45 -1.01 3.31 -25.05
CA SER A 45 -0.19 3.19 -26.26
C SER A 45 0.23 1.73 -26.53
N GLN A 46 0.69 1.02 -25.49
CA GLN A 46 1.04 -0.40 -25.61
C GLN A 46 -0.17 -1.28 -25.95
N ILE A 47 -1.33 -1.02 -25.35
CA ILE A 47 -2.58 -1.73 -25.67
C ILE A 47 -2.95 -1.50 -27.13
N TRP A 48 -2.85 -0.27 -27.63
CA TRP A 48 -3.14 0.06 -29.04
C TRP A 48 -2.18 -0.59 -30.02
N ALA A 49 -0.90 -0.70 -29.65
CA ALA A 49 0.09 -1.39 -30.46
C ALA A 49 -0.18 -2.91 -30.50
N THR A 50 -0.60 -3.49 -29.37
CA THR A 50 -0.87 -4.92 -29.25
C THR A 50 -2.18 -5.33 -29.94
N LEU A 51 -3.22 -4.51 -29.80
CA LEU A 51 -4.57 -4.76 -30.33
C LEU A 51 -4.85 -3.89 -31.57
N TYR A 52 -3.88 -3.79 -32.48
CA TYR A 52 -3.95 -2.89 -33.63
C TYR A 52 -5.14 -3.17 -34.57
N ASP A 53 -5.60 -4.42 -34.64
CA ASP A 53 -6.78 -4.85 -35.42
C ASP A 53 -8.13 -4.38 -34.84
N TYR A 54 -8.14 -3.79 -33.64
CA TYR A 54 -9.35 -3.36 -32.94
C TYR A 54 -9.38 -1.84 -32.68
N PRO A 55 -9.51 -1.00 -33.74
CA PRO A 55 -9.42 0.46 -33.61
C PRO A 55 -10.55 1.06 -32.76
N SER A 56 -11.70 0.38 -32.64
CA SER A 56 -12.83 0.79 -31.80
C SER A 56 -12.49 0.89 -30.31
N LEU A 57 -11.44 0.19 -29.85
CA LEU A 57 -11.01 0.24 -28.46
C LEU A 57 -10.45 1.63 -28.09
N LYS A 58 -9.89 2.38 -29.05
CA LYS A 58 -9.36 3.74 -28.83
C LYS A 58 -10.45 4.75 -28.43
N THR A 59 -11.69 4.49 -28.82
CA THR A 59 -12.87 5.31 -28.47
C THR A 59 -13.68 4.72 -27.31
N CYS A 60 -13.28 3.57 -26.78
CA CYS A 60 -13.96 2.92 -25.67
C CYS A 60 -13.61 3.62 -24.35
N GLU A 61 -14.50 4.51 -23.88
CA GLU A 61 -14.31 5.20 -22.60
C GLU A 61 -14.25 4.25 -21.40
N GLY A 62 -15.00 3.14 -21.45
CA GLY A 62 -14.95 2.10 -20.41
C GLY A 62 -13.56 1.50 -20.25
N LEU A 63 -12.88 1.22 -21.37
CA LEU A 63 -11.51 0.71 -21.36
C LEU A 63 -10.52 1.76 -20.82
N LYS A 64 -10.65 3.02 -21.24
CA LYS A 64 -9.80 4.12 -20.74
C LYS A 64 -9.94 4.29 -19.23
N HIS A 65 -11.16 4.23 -18.71
CA HIS A 65 -11.42 4.28 -17.27
C HIS A 65 -10.83 3.08 -16.54
N TYR A 66 -11.03 1.87 -17.07
CA TYR A 66 -10.44 0.67 -16.49
C TYR A 66 -8.91 0.76 -16.39
N VAL A 67 -8.24 1.17 -17.46
CA VAL A 67 -6.78 1.37 -17.48
C VAL A 67 -6.35 2.42 -16.46
N LYS A 68 -7.08 3.54 -16.36
CA LYS A 68 -6.83 4.58 -15.35
C LYS A 68 -6.90 4.01 -13.94
N ASP A 69 -7.92 3.22 -13.62
CA ASP A 69 -8.09 2.65 -12.29
C ASP A 69 -7.03 1.59 -11.99
N CYS A 70 -6.65 0.77 -12.97
CA CYS A 70 -5.52 -0.17 -12.84
C CYS A 70 -4.20 0.55 -12.52
N VAL A 71 -3.86 1.62 -13.27
CA VAL A 71 -2.63 2.39 -13.04
C VAL A 71 -2.65 3.06 -11.67
N ARG A 72 -3.80 3.63 -11.25
CA ARG A 72 -3.94 4.22 -9.91
C ARG A 72 -3.79 3.20 -8.80
N LEU A 73 -4.39 2.02 -8.96
CA LEU A 73 -4.28 0.93 -7.99
C LEU A 73 -2.84 0.45 -7.90
N ALA A 74 -2.20 0.14 -9.03
CA ALA A 74 -0.80 -0.31 -9.06
C ALA A 74 0.15 0.73 -8.43
N TRP A 75 -0.05 2.02 -8.74
CA TRP A 75 0.72 3.09 -8.12
C TRP A 75 0.52 3.15 -6.60
N SER A 76 -0.73 3.05 -6.15
CA SER A 76 -1.06 3.05 -4.71
C SER A 76 -0.43 1.86 -4.00
N LEU A 77 -0.47 0.67 -4.59
CA LEU A 77 0.13 -0.53 -3.99
C LEU A 77 1.67 -0.44 -3.94
N SER A 78 2.29 0.17 -4.95
CA SER A 78 3.75 0.21 -5.08
C SER A 78 4.41 1.32 -4.25
N ASN A 79 3.69 2.41 -3.98
CA ASN A 79 4.24 3.60 -3.30
C ASN A 79 3.68 3.79 -1.89
N GLN A 80 3.11 2.73 -1.30
CA GLN A 80 2.67 2.78 0.08
C GLN A 80 3.84 2.64 1.07
N TYR A 81 3.65 3.22 2.25
CA TYR A 81 4.55 3.08 3.38
C TYR A 81 3.71 2.74 4.62
N PRO A 82 3.88 1.54 5.23
CA PRO A 82 4.82 0.48 4.88
C PRO A 82 4.57 -0.15 3.49
N PRO A 83 5.59 -0.68 2.80
CA PRO A 83 5.41 -1.28 1.48
C PRO A 83 4.64 -2.59 1.57
N PHE A 84 3.76 -2.88 0.60
CA PHE A 84 3.12 -4.20 0.56
C PHE A 84 4.09 -5.31 0.15
N VAL A 85 3.94 -6.47 0.78
CA VAL A 85 4.75 -7.67 0.55
C VAL A 85 3.84 -8.81 0.11
N ILE A 86 4.23 -9.51 -0.96
CA ILE A 86 3.55 -10.69 -1.46
C ILE A 86 4.19 -11.93 -0.80
N GLU A 87 3.39 -12.71 -0.09
CA GLU A 87 3.81 -13.94 0.58
C GLU A 87 3.18 -15.17 -0.09
N TYR A 88 4.02 -16.12 -0.50
CA TYR A 88 3.63 -17.35 -1.21
C TYR A 88 4.61 -18.52 -0.99
N GLU A 89 5.55 -18.37 -0.06
CA GLU A 89 6.57 -19.38 0.24
C GLU A 89 6.16 -20.30 1.40
N GLY A 90 5.23 -19.85 2.24
CA GLY A 90 4.63 -20.66 3.30
C GLY A 90 4.19 -22.05 2.82
N ARG A 91 4.50 -23.09 3.60
CA ARG A 91 4.07 -24.48 3.32
C ARG A 91 3.11 -25.05 4.36
N VAL A 92 2.71 -24.21 5.32
CA VAL A 92 1.77 -24.56 6.38
C VAL A 92 0.60 -23.60 6.36
N PHE A 93 -0.61 -24.15 6.37
CA PHE A 93 -1.86 -23.41 6.39
C PHE A 93 -1.96 -22.59 7.68
N ARG A 94 -2.43 -21.36 7.52
CA ARG A 94 -2.49 -20.35 8.56
C ARG A 94 -3.78 -19.59 8.36
N LYS A 95 -4.77 -19.78 9.22
CA LYS A 95 -6.12 -19.22 9.02
C LYS A 95 -6.13 -17.68 8.99
N ASP A 96 -5.13 -17.05 9.59
CA ASP A 96 -4.91 -15.61 9.57
C ASP A 96 -4.38 -15.11 8.21
N LEU A 97 -3.61 -15.93 7.49
CA LEU A 97 -3.01 -15.56 6.20
C LEU A 97 -3.68 -16.20 4.99
N HIS A 98 -4.39 -17.30 5.17
CA HIS A 98 -4.83 -18.17 4.07
C HIS A 98 -6.31 -18.49 4.17
N VAL A 99 -6.93 -18.65 3.00
CA VAL A 99 -8.23 -19.30 2.79
C VAL A 99 -8.02 -20.53 1.92
N ARG A 100 -8.75 -21.60 2.23
CA ARG A 100 -8.69 -22.84 1.45
C ARG A 100 -9.58 -22.72 0.23
N PHE A 101 -9.08 -23.20 -0.90
CA PHE A 101 -9.95 -23.42 -2.05
C PHE A 101 -11.04 -24.45 -1.69
N HIS A 102 -12.25 -24.29 -2.24
CA HIS A 102 -13.43 -25.03 -1.78
C HIS A 102 -13.31 -26.55 -1.93
N SER A 103 -12.53 -27.05 -2.89
CA SER A 103 -12.28 -28.48 -3.10
C SER A 103 -11.01 -29.00 -2.42
N SER A 104 -10.38 -28.18 -1.58
CA SER A 104 -9.13 -28.53 -0.90
C SER A 104 -9.39 -29.46 0.30
N ASN A 105 -8.39 -30.30 0.65
CA ASN A 105 -8.46 -31.13 1.86
C ASN A 105 -8.48 -30.23 3.11
N GLN A 106 -9.54 -30.31 3.91
CA GLN A 106 -9.70 -29.45 5.11
C GLN A 106 -8.93 -29.96 6.34
N GLU A 107 -8.47 -31.21 6.32
CA GLU A 107 -7.79 -31.86 7.46
C GLU A 107 -6.26 -31.68 7.41
N SER A 108 -5.69 -31.49 6.23
CA SER A 108 -4.26 -31.26 6.02
C SER A 108 -3.92 -29.78 6.16
N ASP A 109 -2.89 -29.44 6.93
CA ASP A 109 -2.34 -28.08 6.94
C ASP A 109 -1.19 -27.89 5.94
N HIS A 110 -0.78 -28.92 5.21
CA HIS A 110 0.34 -28.79 4.28
C HIS A 110 -0.09 -28.11 2.98
N ILE A 111 0.44 -26.93 2.67
CA ILE A 111 0.13 -26.22 1.43
C ILE A 111 0.88 -26.87 0.26
N LYS A 112 0.11 -27.40 -0.70
CA LYS A 112 0.62 -27.96 -1.95
C LYS A 112 0.88 -26.88 -2.98
N THR A 113 -0.04 -25.93 -3.12
CA THR A 113 0.10 -24.83 -4.06
C THR A 113 -0.73 -23.62 -3.67
N TYR A 114 -0.27 -22.44 -4.10
CA TYR A 114 -1.02 -21.19 -4.04
C TYR A 114 -1.77 -20.97 -5.34
N LEU A 115 -3.07 -20.68 -5.24
CA LEU A 115 -3.87 -20.16 -6.34
C LEU A 115 -3.79 -18.63 -6.41
N TRP A 116 -3.66 -18.00 -5.24
CA TRP A 116 -3.48 -16.56 -5.11
C TRP A 116 -2.59 -16.24 -3.90
N PRO A 117 -1.63 -15.31 -4.01
CA PRO A 117 -0.72 -15.02 -2.92
C PRO A 117 -1.40 -14.21 -1.79
N THR A 118 -0.78 -14.25 -0.61
CA THR A 118 -1.16 -13.39 0.52
C THR A 118 -0.54 -12.01 0.36
N LEU A 119 -1.29 -10.95 0.66
CA LEU A 119 -0.79 -9.57 0.69
C LEU A 119 -0.65 -9.09 2.14
N LEU A 120 0.56 -8.66 2.51
CA LEU A 120 0.90 -8.15 3.83
C LEU A 120 1.32 -6.68 3.75
N GLU A 121 1.01 -5.89 4.77
CA GLU A 121 1.57 -4.54 4.94
C GLU A 121 2.94 -4.62 5.63
N GLY A 122 4.03 -4.42 4.90
CA GLY A 122 5.40 -4.55 5.40
C GLY A 122 5.86 -6.01 5.63
N ARG A 123 7.13 -6.18 6.02
CA ARG A 123 7.64 -7.48 6.48
C ARG A 123 7.04 -7.81 7.83
N ASN A 124 6.26 -8.89 7.90
CA ASN A 124 5.56 -9.39 9.11
C ASN A 124 4.46 -8.47 9.66
N GLY A 125 3.92 -7.53 8.88
CA GLY A 125 2.78 -6.73 9.32
C GLY A 125 1.43 -7.39 9.02
N PRO A 126 0.33 -6.64 9.17
CA PRO A 126 -1.01 -7.20 9.08
C PRO A 126 -1.33 -7.76 7.69
N CYS A 127 -2.14 -8.82 7.67
CA CYS A 127 -2.65 -9.40 6.43
C CYS A 127 -3.75 -8.51 5.86
N VAL A 128 -3.48 -7.93 4.69
CA VAL A 128 -4.40 -7.07 3.94
C VAL A 128 -5.32 -7.93 3.07
N HIS A 129 -4.78 -9.00 2.49
CA HIS A 129 -5.55 -9.95 1.69
C HIS A 129 -5.03 -11.37 1.90
N LYS A 130 -5.93 -12.29 2.23
CA LYS A 130 -5.54 -13.69 2.46
C LYS A 130 -5.23 -14.39 1.15
N GLY A 131 -4.16 -15.18 1.13
CA GLY A 131 -3.84 -16.04 0.01
C GLY A 131 -4.85 -17.18 -0.13
N VAL A 132 -5.07 -17.65 -1.35
CA VAL A 132 -5.92 -18.80 -1.64
C VAL A 132 -5.03 -20.00 -1.89
N VAL A 133 -5.21 -21.07 -1.13
CA VAL A 133 -4.31 -22.24 -1.15
C VAL A 133 -5.05 -23.57 -1.33
N ILE A 134 -4.33 -24.55 -1.87
CA ILE A 134 -4.70 -25.96 -1.87
C ILE A 134 -3.79 -26.70 -0.89
N THR A 135 -4.37 -27.57 -0.08
CA THR A 135 -3.79 -28.31 1.05
C THR A 135 -3.95 -29.82 0.94
#